data_AF-A0AAV2IQZ9-F1
#
_entry.id   AF-A0AAV2IQZ9-F1
#
_cell.length_a   1.000
_cell.length_b   1.000
_cell.length_c   1.000
_cell.angle_alpha   90.00
_cell.angle_beta   90.00
_cell.angle_gamma   90.00
#
_symmetry.space_group_name_H-M   'P 1'
#
loop_
_entity.id
_entity.type
_entity.pdbx_description
1 polymer ?
#
loop_
_entity_poly.entity_id
_entity_poly.type
_entity_poly.pdbx_seq_one_letter_code
_entity_poly.pdbx_strand_id
1 'polypeptide(L)'
;MNYNIAVEVMKAVKKLYLRHELEDFVIEIENTEIKCHRFILASCSGFFSGLFRSGMKEVKNGRVTLHDISCETFKLILEILYTGNDMITEDNAIAIWHASNQLQIDFMIELCEKMVVRMSSLDNFEEVYRNAKLINSKAVLGVIKTFILEHFVQIRKMNTFFELSYDELLALIIDHKLVVESEDQVLESIMEWIEYPDIEQLEDKHQTVKRKCTEDIRERRQVAAKIGIETNSFVNNELNVVSGVNTEQSTSDMDAKRLDDVNKIVHQGVCPSPPFQSQDVVTDDSDMELSPGRGHDNTVSKLTQVLDLTKTNYPLERVKQTKRKFVGERQPKLVPLLNAARIGLASASFLESLYNHHLVKENYKAKDIIFKAVLHHFKKYKNGTWSNAGLHRDCSKFGNFGVIC
;
A
#
# COMPACT_ATOMS: atom_id res chain seq x y z
N MET A 1 -48.32 -8.84 21.48
CA MET A 1 -47.03 -9.21 22.09
C MET A 1 -46.31 -10.13 21.12
N ASN A 2 -45.34 -9.64 20.35
CA ASN A 2 -44.48 -10.52 19.57
C ASN A 2 -43.43 -11.12 20.52
N TYR A 3 -43.77 -12.28 21.08
CA TYR A 3 -42.83 -13.06 21.87
C TYR A 3 -41.73 -13.55 20.92
N ASN A 4 -40.50 -13.09 21.09
CA ASN A 4 -39.40 -13.51 20.23
C ASN A 4 -38.92 -14.89 20.67
N ILE A 5 -39.59 -15.93 20.18
CA ILE A 5 -39.31 -17.34 20.52
C ILE A 5 -37.84 -17.68 20.28
N ALA A 6 -37.21 -17.14 19.23
CA ALA A 6 -35.81 -17.39 18.94
C ALA A 6 -34.87 -16.88 20.06
N VAL A 7 -35.18 -15.73 20.67
CA VAL A 7 -34.41 -15.20 21.80
C VAL A 7 -34.50 -16.12 23.02
N GLU A 8 -35.68 -16.69 23.30
CA GLU A 8 -35.83 -17.63 24.41
C GLU A 8 -35.11 -18.96 24.15
N VAL A 9 -35.10 -19.45 22.91
CA VAL A 9 -34.29 -20.61 22.51
C VAL A 9 -32.81 -20.31 22.72
N MET A 10 -32.31 -19.16 22.27
CA MET A 10 -30.91 -18.77 22.46
C MET A 10 -30.54 -18.62 23.95
N LYS A 11 -31.44 -18.14 24.80
CA LYS A 11 -31.23 -18.14 26.26
C LYS A 11 -31.09 -19.55 26.82
N ALA A 12 -31.85 -20.53 26.32
CA ALA A 12 -31.73 -21.92 26.74
C ALA A 12 -30.40 -22.53 26.26
N VAL A 13 -30.01 -22.28 25.00
CA VAL A 13 -28.71 -22.69 24.46
C VAL A 13 -27.56 -22.08 25.27
N LYS A 14 -27.63 -20.79 25.60
CA LYS A 14 -26.63 -20.13 26.47
C LYS A 14 -26.49 -20.82 27.82
N LYS A 15 -27.58 -21.33 28.42
CA LYS A 15 -27.52 -22.08 29.69
C LYS A 15 -26.76 -23.40 29.53
N LEU A 16 -26.95 -24.12 28.42
CA LEU A 16 -26.21 -25.36 28.14
C LEU A 16 -24.72 -25.08 28.02
N TYR A 17 -24.36 -24.02 27.29
CA TYR A 17 -22.97 -23.56 27.16
C TYR A 17 -22.32 -23.24 28.51
N LEU A 18 -22.97 -22.43 29.34
CA LEU A 18 -22.44 -22.04 30.66
C LEU A 18 -22.32 -23.20 31.66
N ARG A 19 -23.06 -24.29 31.44
CA ARG A 19 -23.07 -25.47 32.32
C ARG A 19 -22.22 -26.63 31.78
N HIS A 20 -21.62 -26.49 30.60
CA HIS A 20 -20.91 -27.56 29.92
C HIS A 20 -21.77 -28.82 29.74
N GLU A 21 -23.06 -28.64 29.44
CA GLU A 21 -24.03 -29.72 29.21
C GLU A 21 -24.19 -30.00 27.72
N LEU A 22 -24.27 -31.28 27.32
CA LEU A 22 -24.53 -31.73 25.93
C LEU A 22 -23.47 -31.34 24.88
N GLU A 23 -22.25 -31.01 25.31
CA GLU A 23 -21.12 -30.78 24.41
C GLU A 23 -20.76 -32.08 23.66
N ASP A 24 -20.77 -32.03 22.33
CA ASP A 24 -20.64 -33.20 21.44
C ASP A 24 -19.46 -33.07 20.46
N PHE A 25 -18.59 -32.07 20.65
CA PHE A 25 -17.40 -31.85 19.84
C PHE A 25 -16.29 -31.13 20.59
N VAL A 26 -15.04 -31.38 20.18
CA VAL A 26 -13.84 -30.77 20.76
C VAL A 26 -13.06 -30.04 19.68
N ILE A 27 -12.70 -28.79 19.96
CA ILE A 27 -11.80 -28.00 19.13
C ILE A 27 -10.46 -27.89 19.87
N GLU A 28 -9.39 -28.24 19.18
CA GLU A 28 -8.04 -28.18 19.70
C GLU A 28 -7.31 -26.99 19.08
N ILE A 29 -6.80 -26.10 19.94
CA ILE A 29 -6.06 -24.89 19.56
C ILE A 29 -4.90 -24.74 20.52
N GLU A 30 -3.67 -24.66 20.02
CA GLU A 30 -2.47 -24.43 20.85
C GLU A 30 -2.39 -25.41 22.06
N ASN A 31 -2.67 -26.70 21.83
CA ASN A 31 -2.77 -27.75 22.86
C ASN A 31 -3.86 -27.54 23.93
N THR A 32 -4.79 -26.61 23.72
CA THR A 32 -5.97 -26.40 24.56
C THR A 32 -7.18 -27.05 23.92
N GLU A 33 -7.88 -27.89 24.67
CA GLU A 33 -9.17 -28.47 24.26
C GLU A 33 -10.34 -27.57 24.67
N ILE A 34 -11.17 -27.19 23.70
CA ILE A 34 -12.39 -26.40 23.88
C ILE A 34 -13.57 -27.26 23.47
N LYS A 35 -14.42 -27.61 24.43
CA LYS A 35 -15.64 -28.38 24.18
C LYS A 35 -16.78 -27.47 23.75
N CYS A 36 -17.60 -27.94 22.81
CA CYS A 36 -18.65 -27.14 22.20
C CYS A 36 -19.73 -28.01 21.54
N HIS A 37 -20.80 -27.36 21.08
CA HIS A 37 -21.91 -28.00 20.39
C HIS A 37 -21.77 -27.91 18.87
N ARG A 38 -21.81 -29.05 18.18
CA ARG A 38 -21.74 -29.15 16.71
C ARG A 38 -22.82 -28.33 16.04
N PHE A 39 -24.03 -28.34 16.59
CA PHE A 39 -25.17 -27.69 15.95
C PHE A 39 -25.00 -26.17 15.87
N ILE A 40 -24.44 -25.52 16.91
CA ILE A 40 -24.18 -24.07 16.90
C ILE A 40 -23.11 -23.73 15.88
N LEU A 41 -22.00 -24.46 15.89
CA LEU A 41 -20.91 -24.26 14.93
C LEU A 41 -21.40 -24.46 13.49
N ALA A 42 -22.13 -25.54 13.22
CA ALA A 42 -22.66 -25.85 11.89
C ALA A 42 -23.68 -24.82 11.38
N SER A 43 -24.41 -24.17 12.30
CA SER A 43 -25.44 -23.18 11.98
C SER A 43 -24.84 -21.81 11.65
N CYS A 44 -23.70 -21.47 12.26
CA CYS A 44 -23.10 -20.14 12.16
C CYS A 44 -21.87 -20.08 11.23
N SER A 45 -21.23 -21.22 10.93
CA SER A 45 -19.96 -21.28 10.20
C SER A 45 -20.06 -22.21 8.98
N GLY A 46 -19.72 -21.68 7.81
CA GLY A 46 -19.61 -22.44 6.57
C GLY A 46 -18.54 -23.55 6.66
N PHE A 47 -17.41 -23.25 7.29
CA PHE A 47 -16.32 -24.20 7.54
C PHE A 47 -16.81 -25.41 8.34
N PHE A 48 -17.42 -25.19 9.50
CA PHE A 48 -17.90 -26.28 10.35
C PHE A 48 -19.08 -27.02 9.72
N SER A 49 -19.97 -26.32 9.02
CA SER A 49 -21.07 -26.95 8.27
C SER A 49 -20.54 -27.93 7.21
N GLY A 50 -19.50 -27.52 6.47
CA GLY A 50 -18.79 -28.36 5.51
C GLY A 50 -18.07 -29.53 6.19
N LEU A 51 -17.33 -29.25 7.27
CA LEU A 51 -16.61 -30.25 8.05
C LEU A 51 -17.55 -31.36 8.54
N PHE A 52 -18.68 -31.03 9.15
CA PHE A 52 -19.59 -32.04 9.69
C PHE A 52 -20.32 -32.87 8.63
N ARG A 53 -20.33 -32.42 7.37
CA ARG A 53 -20.91 -33.14 6.23
C ARG A 53 -19.88 -33.94 5.42
N SER A 54 -18.58 -33.69 5.62
CA SER A 54 -17.51 -34.26 4.78
C SER A 54 -17.24 -35.74 5.03
N GLY A 55 -17.67 -36.28 6.18
CA GLY A 55 -17.36 -37.65 6.59
C GLY A 55 -15.88 -37.89 6.94
N MET A 56 -15.10 -36.82 7.09
CA MET A 56 -13.67 -36.87 7.41
C MET A 56 -13.40 -37.42 8.82
N LYS A 57 -12.13 -37.75 9.11
CA LYS A 57 -11.71 -38.40 10.35
C LYS A 57 -12.02 -37.55 11.58
N GLU A 58 -11.93 -36.24 11.46
CA GLU A 58 -12.23 -35.22 12.46
C GLU A 58 -13.65 -35.39 13.01
N VAL A 59 -14.61 -35.63 12.11
CA VAL A 59 -16.01 -35.88 12.49
C VAL A 59 -16.15 -37.21 13.24
N LYS A 60 -15.44 -38.26 12.79
CA LYS A 60 -15.47 -39.58 13.42
C LYS A 60 -14.81 -39.59 14.81
N ASN A 61 -13.75 -38.80 14.96
CA ASN A 61 -12.99 -38.67 16.20
C ASN A 61 -13.65 -37.69 17.18
N GLY A 62 -14.68 -36.96 16.75
CA GLY A 62 -15.35 -35.94 17.56
C GLY A 62 -14.47 -34.74 17.89
N ARG A 63 -13.40 -34.50 17.11
CA ARG A 63 -12.45 -33.42 17.34
C ARG A 63 -11.81 -32.88 16.08
N VAL A 64 -11.47 -31.60 16.08
CA VAL A 64 -10.70 -30.93 15.02
C VAL A 64 -9.65 -30.01 15.63
N THR A 65 -8.48 -29.96 15.00
CA THR A 65 -7.42 -29.00 15.34
C THR A 65 -7.54 -27.79 14.42
N LEU A 66 -7.56 -26.59 14.99
CA LEU A 66 -7.49 -25.34 14.21
C LEU A 66 -6.08 -24.78 14.29
N HIS A 67 -5.64 -24.22 13.18
CA HIS A 67 -4.35 -23.54 13.04
C HIS A 67 -4.59 -22.06 12.75
N ASP A 68 -3.61 -21.21 13.09
CA ASP A 68 -3.61 -19.77 12.80
C ASP A 68 -4.74 -18.95 13.47
N ILE A 69 -5.39 -19.52 14.50
CA ILE A 69 -6.33 -18.81 15.38
C ILE A 69 -5.85 -19.00 16.82
N SER A 70 -5.73 -17.90 17.58
CA SER A 70 -5.38 -18.02 19.00
C SER A 70 -6.54 -18.57 19.83
N CYS A 71 -6.22 -19.29 20.90
CA CYS A 71 -7.22 -19.85 21.81
C CYS A 71 -8.16 -18.76 22.39
N GLU A 72 -7.62 -17.57 22.66
CA GLU A 72 -8.39 -16.41 23.14
C GLU A 72 -9.40 -15.92 22.09
N THR A 73 -8.96 -15.70 20.85
CA THR A 73 -9.83 -15.24 19.75
C THR A 73 -10.97 -16.23 19.53
N PHE A 74 -10.67 -17.53 19.51
CA PHE A 74 -11.69 -18.54 19.29
C PHE A 74 -12.72 -18.60 20.43
N LYS A 75 -12.28 -18.49 21.69
CA LYS A 75 -13.19 -18.44 22.85
C LYS A 75 -14.13 -17.26 22.77
N LEU A 76 -13.62 -16.10 22.36
CA LEU A 76 -14.43 -14.90 22.19
C LEU A 76 -15.47 -15.08 21.07
N ILE A 77 -15.06 -15.61 19.92
CA ILE A 77 -15.97 -15.96 18.83
C ILE A 77 -17.07 -16.89 19.35
N LEU A 78 -16.67 -17.97 20.05
CA LEU A 78 -17.60 -18.96 20.59
C LEU A 78 -18.61 -18.30 21.54
N GLU A 79 -18.14 -17.44 22.45
CA GLU A 79 -19.01 -16.73 23.37
C GLU A 79 -19.99 -15.81 22.63
N ILE A 80 -19.56 -15.11 21.57
CA ILE A 80 -20.46 -14.33 20.72
C ILE A 80 -21.52 -15.23 20.07
N LEU A 81 -21.14 -16.41 19.55
CA LEU A 81 -22.09 -17.35 18.95
C LEU A 81 -23.17 -17.84 19.93
N TYR A 82 -22.80 -18.07 21.21
CA TYR A 82 -23.74 -18.54 22.23
C TYR A 82 -24.58 -17.45 22.87
N THR A 83 -24.02 -16.25 23.01
CA THR A 83 -24.64 -15.17 23.78
C THR A 83 -25.33 -14.14 22.91
N GLY A 84 -24.89 -13.97 21.66
CA GLY A 84 -25.30 -12.87 20.80
C GLY A 84 -24.84 -11.49 21.28
N ASN A 85 -23.98 -11.43 22.30
CA ASN A 85 -23.44 -10.17 22.79
C ASN A 85 -22.35 -9.69 21.84
N ASP A 86 -22.40 -8.41 21.47
CA ASP A 86 -21.31 -7.77 20.72
C ASP A 86 -20.13 -7.53 21.66
N MET A 87 -19.08 -8.32 21.48
CA MET A 87 -17.83 -8.24 22.24
C MET A 87 -16.64 -7.91 21.34
N ILE A 88 -16.91 -7.42 20.13
CA ILE A 88 -15.90 -6.97 19.19
C ILE A 88 -15.48 -5.55 19.62
N THR A 89 -14.22 -5.41 19.97
CA THR A 89 -13.57 -4.15 20.37
C THR A 89 -12.54 -3.74 19.32
N GLU A 90 -11.98 -2.54 19.45
CA GLU A 90 -10.96 -2.07 18.52
C GLU A 90 -9.70 -2.94 18.56
N ASP A 91 -9.30 -3.40 19.75
CA ASP A 91 -8.10 -4.22 19.96
C ASP A 91 -8.21 -5.63 19.39
N ASN A 92 -9.43 -6.21 19.36
CA ASN A 92 -9.64 -7.60 18.95
C ASN A 92 -10.24 -7.72 17.53
N ALA A 93 -10.71 -6.62 16.93
CA ALA A 93 -11.44 -6.65 15.67
C ALA A 93 -10.68 -7.34 14.54
N ILE A 94 -9.38 -7.05 14.38
CA ILE A 94 -8.56 -7.62 13.30
C ILE A 94 -8.37 -9.14 13.49
N ALA A 95 -8.07 -9.57 14.72
CA ALA A 95 -7.89 -10.99 15.03
C ALA A 95 -9.19 -11.78 14.81
N ILE A 96 -10.33 -11.26 15.28
CA ILE A 96 -11.65 -11.84 15.05
C ILE A 96 -11.98 -11.85 13.56
N TRP A 97 -11.60 -10.81 12.80
CA TRP A 97 -11.88 -10.72 11.38
C TRP A 97 -11.20 -11.83 10.59
N HIS A 98 -9.90 -12.06 10.85
CA HIS A 98 -9.14 -13.17 10.25
C HIS A 98 -9.75 -14.53 10.59
N ALA A 99 -10.00 -14.78 11.88
CA ALA A 99 -10.58 -16.03 12.35
C ALA A 99 -11.99 -16.26 11.78
N SER A 100 -12.81 -15.20 11.68
CA SER A 100 -14.15 -15.28 11.10
C SER A 100 -14.12 -15.57 9.61
N ASN A 101 -13.15 -15.02 8.88
CA ASN A 101 -12.94 -15.32 7.46
C ASN A 101 -12.50 -16.78 7.28
N GLN A 102 -11.54 -17.26 8.08
CA GLN A 102 -11.09 -18.66 8.05
C GLN A 102 -12.21 -19.64 8.39
N LEU A 103 -13.04 -19.30 9.38
CA LEU A 103 -14.18 -20.10 9.81
C LEU A 103 -15.44 -19.85 8.97
N GLN A 104 -15.43 -18.93 8.01
CA GLN A 104 -16.58 -18.58 7.16
C GLN A 104 -17.83 -18.21 7.99
N ILE A 105 -17.69 -17.27 8.92
CA ILE A 105 -18.78 -16.73 9.77
C ILE A 105 -19.19 -15.36 9.23
N ASP A 106 -20.07 -15.36 8.22
CA ASP A 106 -20.36 -14.17 7.39
C ASP A 106 -20.82 -12.95 8.20
N PHE A 107 -21.77 -13.12 9.13
CA PHE A 107 -22.28 -11.99 9.92
C PHE A 107 -21.20 -11.36 10.83
N MET A 108 -20.23 -12.17 11.27
CA MET A 108 -19.13 -11.68 12.11
C MET A 108 -18.08 -10.96 11.26
N ILE A 109 -17.82 -11.44 10.04
CA ILE A 109 -17.02 -10.72 9.03
C ILE A 109 -17.63 -9.33 8.81
N GLU A 110 -18.93 -9.22 8.56
CA GLU A 110 -19.59 -7.93 8.34
C GLU A 110 -19.49 -6.98 9.55
N LEU A 111 -19.58 -7.50 10.78
CA LEU A 111 -19.42 -6.69 12.00
C LEU A 111 -17.99 -6.18 12.14
N CYS A 112 -17.00 -7.05 11.94
CA CYS A 112 -15.58 -6.68 11.93
C CYS A 112 -15.29 -5.64 10.85
N GLU A 113 -15.79 -5.80 9.62
CA GLU A 113 -15.58 -4.85 8.53
C GLU A 113 -16.13 -3.46 8.87
N LYS A 114 -17.33 -3.38 9.45
CA LYS A 114 -17.91 -2.10 9.92
C LYS A 114 -17.06 -1.44 10.99
N MET A 115 -16.54 -2.23 11.93
CA MET A 115 -15.67 -1.77 13.01
C MET A 115 -14.33 -1.25 12.44
N VAL A 116 -13.67 -2.02 11.58
CA VAL A 116 -12.40 -1.68 10.92
C VAL A 116 -12.53 -0.41 10.08
N VAL A 117 -13.62 -0.28 9.32
CA VAL A 117 -13.91 0.96 8.57
C VAL A 117 -14.07 2.16 9.50
N ARG A 118 -14.77 2.00 10.63
CA ARG A 118 -14.99 3.10 11.57
C ARG A 118 -13.72 3.57 12.26
N MET A 119 -12.78 2.67 12.56
CA MET A 119 -11.50 3.01 13.18
C MET A 119 -10.43 3.49 12.19
N SER A 120 -10.69 3.40 10.88
CA SER A 120 -9.70 3.72 9.85
C SER A 120 -9.26 5.18 9.93
N SER A 121 -7.95 5.39 10.02
CA SER A 121 -7.29 6.69 10.10
C SER A 121 -6.01 6.68 9.29
N LEU A 122 -5.35 7.82 9.09
CA LEU A 122 -4.06 7.88 8.39
C LEU A 122 -2.96 7.11 9.15
N ASP A 123 -3.06 7.01 10.46
CA ASP A 123 -2.04 6.38 11.31
C ASP A 123 -2.10 4.84 11.21
N ASN A 124 -3.29 4.26 11.06
CA ASN A 124 -3.49 2.81 10.96
C ASN A 124 -3.78 2.31 9.53
N PHE A 125 -3.79 3.22 8.55
CA PHE A 125 -4.16 2.92 7.17
C PHE A 125 -3.38 1.75 6.56
N GLU A 126 -2.05 1.72 6.76
CA GLU A 126 -1.19 0.68 6.18
C GLU A 126 -1.54 -0.73 6.69
N GLU A 127 -1.90 -0.83 7.98
CA GLU A 127 -2.31 -2.08 8.59
C GLU A 127 -3.69 -2.50 8.07
N VAL A 128 -4.66 -1.59 8.06
CA VAL A 128 -6.02 -1.85 7.58
C VAL A 128 -6.00 -2.31 6.12
N TYR A 129 -5.21 -1.66 5.27
CA TYR A 129 -5.06 -2.03 3.86
C TYR A 129 -4.44 -3.41 3.66
N ARG A 130 -3.35 -3.72 4.35
CA ARG A 130 -2.70 -5.05 4.25
C ARG A 130 -3.63 -6.16 4.73
N ASN A 131 -4.36 -5.94 5.82
CA ASN A 131 -5.35 -6.91 6.32
C ASN A 131 -6.52 -7.09 5.34
N ALA A 132 -7.07 -5.99 4.79
CA ALA A 132 -8.15 -6.06 3.80
C ALA A 132 -7.73 -6.80 2.52
N LYS A 133 -6.48 -6.62 2.09
CA LYS A 133 -5.87 -7.36 0.98
C LYS A 133 -5.72 -8.85 1.29
N LEU A 134 -5.20 -9.19 2.46
CA LEU A 134 -4.98 -10.57 2.89
C LEU A 134 -6.29 -11.36 2.96
N ILE A 135 -7.34 -10.73 3.51
CA ILE A 135 -8.68 -11.31 3.62
C ILE A 135 -9.45 -11.23 2.29
N ASN A 136 -8.99 -10.40 1.36
CA ASN A 136 -9.67 -10.08 0.10
C ASN A 136 -11.09 -9.51 0.32
N SER A 137 -11.23 -8.65 1.34
CA SER A 137 -12.51 -8.01 1.66
C SER A 137 -12.81 -6.88 0.68
N LYS A 138 -13.76 -7.13 -0.23
CA LYS A 138 -14.20 -6.13 -1.21
C LYS A 138 -14.89 -4.93 -0.56
N ALA A 139 -15.60 -5.14 0.55
CA ALA A 139 -16.29 -4.08 1.27
C ALA A 139 -15.28 -3.06 1.83
N VAL A 140 -14.28 -3.56 2.56
CA VAL A 140 -13.25 -2.69 3.16
C VAL A 140 -12.34 -2.08 2.09
N LEU A 141 -11.93 -2.85 1.07
CA LEU A 141 -11.13 -2.32 -0.04
C LEU A 141 -11.83 -1.18 -0.81
N GLY A 142 -13.16 -1.25 -0.96
CA GLY A 142 -13.94 -0.16 -1.57
C GLY A 142 -13.92 1.13 -0.74
N VAL A 143 -14.00 1.01 0.58
CA VAL A 143 -13.89 2.16 1.49
C VAL A 143 -12.46 2.70 1.50
N ILE A 144 -11.45 1.83 1.56
CA ILE A 144 -10.04 2.20 1.47
C ILE A 144 -9.77 2.94 0.16
N LYS A 145 -10.29 2.48 -0.98
CA LYS A 145 -10.15 3.23 -2.24
C LYS A 145 -10.63 4.67 -2.07
N THR A 146 -11.80 4.87 -1.47
CA THR A 146 -12.36 6.20 -1.22
C THR A 146 -11.47 7.03 -0.29
N PHE A 147 -10.95 6.41 0.77
CA PHE A 147 -10.00 7.02 1.69
C PHE A 147 -8.69 7.45 0.99
N ILE A 148 -8.17 6.62 0.08
CA ILE A 148 -7.00 6.95 -0.75
C ILE A 148 -7.29 8.13 -1.66
N LEU A 149 -8.47 8.18 -2.27
CA LEU A 149 -8.88 9.30 -3.13
C LEU A 149 -8.91 10.63 -2.35
N GLU A 150 -9.39 10.61 -1.11
CA GLU A 150 -9.51 11.79 -0.24
C GLU A 150 -8.16 12.26 0.34
N HIS A 151 -7.27 11.32 0.67
CA HIS A 151 -5.97 11.59 1.31
C HIS A 151 -4.77 11.25 0.43
N PHE A 152 -4.93 11.36 -0.89
CA PHE A 152 -3.93 10.90 -1.86
C PHE A 152 -2.54 11.52 -1.66
N VAL A 153 -2.48 12.81 -1.34
CA VAL A 153 -1.23 13.56 -1.17
C VAL A 153 -0.42 13.08 0.04
N GLN A 154 -1.10 12.64 1.09
CA GLN A 154 -0.50 12.03 2.27
C GLN A 154 -0.08 10.59 1.95
N ILE A 155 -0.99 9.80 1.38
CA ILE A 155 -0.78 8.37 1.14
C ILE A 155 0.33 8.11 0.11
N ARG A 156 0.48 8.94 -0.92
CA ARG A 156 1.57 8.78 -1.91
C ARG A 156 2.98 8.81 -1.31
N LYS A 157 3.13 9.38 -0.10
CA LYS A 157 4.41 9.42 0.63
C LYS A 157 4.65 8.18 1.49
N MET A 158 3.63 7.34 1.66
CA MET A 158 3.67 6.13 2.46
C MET A 158 4.12 4.94 1.61
N ASN A 159 4.72 3.93 2.23
CA ASN A 159 5.20 2.74 1.50
C ASN A 159 4.04 1.96 0.86
N THR A 160 2.87 1.97 1.51
CA THR A 160 1.66 1.30 1.02
C THR A 160 1.21 1.76 -0.36
N PHE A 161 1.52 3.01 -0.76
CA PHE A 161 1.22 3.48 -2.11
C PHE A 161 1.97 2.66 -3.18
N PHE A 162 3.20 2.26 -2.89
CA PHE A 162 4.02 1.46 -3.80
C PHE A 162 3.62 -0.02 -3.85
N GLU A 163 2.82 -0.48 -2.88
CA GLU A 163 2.19 -1.81 -2.85
C GLU A 163 0.92 -1.90 -3.70
N LEU A 164 0.40 -0.76 -4.19
CA LEU A 164 -0.76 -0.75 -5.09
C LEU A 164 -0.44 -1.53 -6.36
N SER A 165 -1.37 -2.39 -6.76
CA SER A 165 -1.32 -3.03 -8.07
C SER A 165 -1.53 -1.99 -9.18
N TYR A 166 -1.18 -2.37 -10.40
CA TYR A 166 -1.43 -1.54 -11.58
C TYR A 166 -2.90 -1.14 -11.71
N ASP A 167 -3.81 -2.10 -11.55
CA ASP A 167 -5.25 -1.89 -11.71
C ASP A 167 -5.80 -0.95 -10.63
N GLU A 168 -5.26 -1.02 -9.42
CA GLU A 168 -5.63 -0.11 -8.33
C GLU A 168 -5.15 1.30 -8.58
N LEU A 169 -3.87 1.48 -8.94
CA LEU A 169 -3.34 2.79 -9.27
C LEU A 169 -4.09 3.42 -10.45
N LEU A 170 -4.36 2.63 -11.49
CA LEU A 170 -5.15 3.07 -12.64
C LEU A 170 -6.57 3.50 -12.22
N ALA A 171 -7.23 2.70 -11.37
CA ALA A 171 -8.56 3.00 -10.86
C ALA A 171 -8.61 4.24 -9.96
N LEU A 172 -7.49 4.64 -9.35
CA LEU A 172 -7.34 5.89 -8.61
C LEU A 172 -7.16 7.08 -9.57
N ILE A 173 -6.25 6.96 -10.54
CA ILE A 173 -5.91 8.06 -11.48
C ILE A 173 -7.10 8.50 -12.33
N ILE A 174 -7.89 7.53 -12.81
CA ILE A 174 -9.07 7.77 -13.64
C ILE A 174 -10.22 8.39 -12.82
N ASP A 175 -10.24 8.18 -11.50
CA ASP A 175 -11.35 8.64 -10.66
C ASP A 175 -11.46 10.17 -10.64
N HIS A 176 -12.69 10.67 -10.70
CA HIS A 176 -12.97 12.12 -10.69
C HIS A 176 -12.97 12.67 -9.25
N LYS A 177 -13.16 11.81 -8.24
CA LYS A 177 -13.15 12.17 -6.82
C LYS A 177 -11.74 12.29 -6.23
N LEU A 178 -10.71 12.03 -7.02
CA LEU A 178 -9.33 12.07 -6.55
C LEU A 178 -8.92 13.50 -6.14
N VAL A 179 -8.68 13.71 -4.85
CA VAL A 179 -8.35 15.00 -4.25
C VAL A 179 -6.85 15.26 -4.39
N VAL A 180 -6.49 16.23 -5.25
CA VAL A 180 -5.10 16.67 -5.46
C VAL A 180 -5.05 18.18 -5.67
N GLU A 181 -3.88 18.76 -5.43
CA GLU A 181 -3.65 20.18 -5.65
C GLU A 181 -3.27 20.49 -7.10
N SER A 182 -2.69 19.54 -7.82
CA SER A 182 -2.31 19.67 -9.23
C SER A 182 -2.20 18.32 -9.92
N GLU A 183 -2.35 18.32 -11.25
CA GLU A 183 -2.09 17.13 -12.05
C GLU A 183 -0.59 16.76 -12.02
N ASP A 184 0.29 17.74 -11.73
CA ASP A 184 1.72 17.50 -11.52
C ASP A 184 1.93 16.46 -10.40
N GLN A 185 1.18 16.56 -9.29
CA GLN A 185 1.27 15.58 -8.19
C GLN A 185 0.87 14.16 -8.63
N VAL A 186 -0.13 14.06 -9.52
CA VAL A 186 -0.60 12.77 -10.07
C VAL A 186 0.49 12.17 -10.96
N LEU A 187 1.03 12.97 -11.88
CA LEU A 187 2.08 12.51 -12.78
C LEU A 187 3.36 12.15 -12.02
N GLU A 188 3.76 12.97 -11.04
CA GLU A 188 4.90 12.68 -10.17
C GLU A 188 4.71 11.35 -9.44
N SER A 189 3.53 11.10 -8.88
CA SER A 189 3.23 9.81 -8.22
C SER A 189 3.28 8.60 -9.18
N ILE A 190 2.92 8.79 -10.45
CA ILE A 190 3.06 7.76 -11.50
C ILE A 190 4.53 7.47 -11.74
N MET A 191 5.35 8.51 -11.87
CA MET A 191 6.79 8.35 -12.10
C MET A 191 7.45 7.62 -10.92
N GLU A 192 7.19 8.07 -9.70
CA GLU A 192 7.69 7.45 -8.46
C GLU A 192 7.27 5.99 -8.37
N TRP A 193 6.00 5.66 -8.65
CA TRP A 193 5.52 4.28 -8.59
C TRP A 193 6.19 3.36 -9.61
N ILE A 194 6.55 3.88 -10.79
CA ILE A 194 7.23 3.13 -11.86
C ILE A 194 8.72 2.94 -11.57
N GLU A 195 9.35 3.96 -10.99
CA GLU A 195 10.76 3.91 -10.57
C GLU A 195 10.96 3.03 -9.34
N TYR A 196 9.91 2.87 -8.54
CA TYR A 196 9.97 2.04 -7.35
C TYR A 196 10.39 0.61 -7.71
N PRO A 197 11.52 0.12 -7.16
CA PRO A 197 12.01 -1.20 -7.47
C PRO A 197 11.03 -2.26 -6.96
N ASP A 198 10.70 -3.24 -7.78
CA ASP A 198 9.89 -4.38 -7.34
C ASP A 198 10.59 -5.06 -6.14
N ILE A 199 9.83 -5.41 -5.09
CA ILE A 199 10.35 -5.91 -3.80
C ILE A 199 11.30 -7.12 -3.98
N GLU A 200 11.05 -7.98 -4.98
CA GLU A 200 11.95 -9.08 -5.35
C GLU A 200 13.38 -8.61 -5.68
N GLN A 201 13.55 -7.42 -6.27
CA GLN A 201 14.87 -6.87 -6.60
C GLN A 201 15.62 -6.32 -5.38
N LEU A 202 14.91 -6.00 -4.29
CA LEU A 202 15.51 -5.57 -3.02
C LEU A 202 16.05 -6.78 -2.23
N GLU A 203 15.32 -7.89 -2.21
CA GLU A 203 15.79 -9.15 -1.63
C GLU A 203 17.00 -9.69 -2.38
N ASP A 204 16.98 -9.66 -3.72
CA ASP A 204 18.11 -10.13 -4.54
C ASP A 204 19.35 -9.25 -4.38
N LYS A 205 19.18 -7.93 -4.21
CA LYS A 205 20.29 -7.01 -3.86
C LYS A 205 20.83 -7.29 -2.47
N HIS A 206 19.97 -7.51 -1.47
CA HIS A 206 20.39 -7.84 -0.11
C HIS A 206 21.15 -9.17 -0.08
N GLN A 207 20.65 -10.18 -0.79
CA GLN A 207 21.27 -11.50 -0.92
C GLN A 207 22.60 -11.44 -1.68
N THR A 208 22.69 -10.60 -2.73
CA THR A 208 23.90 -10.41 -3.54
C THR A 208 24.98 -9.65 -2.77
N VAL A 209 24.62 -8.60 -2.02
CA VAL A 209 25.54 -7.89 -1.13
C VAL A 209 26.02 -8.81 -0.01
N LYS A 210 25.11 -9.59 0.60
CA LYS A 210 25.43 -10.59 1.62
C LYS A 210 26.43 -11.63 1.09
N ARG A 211 26.22 -12.16 -0.12
CA ARG A 211 27.15 -13.08 -0.81
C ARG A 211 28.51 -12.46 -1.11
N LYS A 212 28.54 -11.21 -1.62
CA LYS A 212 29.82 -10.50 -1.87
C LYS A 212 30.61 -10.26 -0.58
N CYS A 213 29.95 -9.83 0.49
CA CYS A 213 30.59 -9.67 1.79
C CYS A 213 31.11 -11.00 2.35
N THR A 214 30.38 -12.11 2.17
CA THR A 214 30.85 -13.43 2.62
C THR A 214 32.07 -13.92 1.85
N GLU A 215 32.12 -13.71 0.54
CA GLU A 215 33.29 -14.07 -0.27
C GLU A 215 34.49 -13.16 0.00
N ASP A 216 34.31 -11.85 0.15
CA ASP A 216 35.39 -10.93 0.53
C ASP A 216 36.02 -11.30 1.89
N ILE A 217 35.19 -11.70 2.88
CA ILE A 217 35.68 -12.17 4.18
C ILE A 217 36.42 -13.51 4.05
N ARG A 218 35.92 -14.41 3.19
CA ARG A 218 36.55 -15.73 2.94
C ARG A 218 37.91 -15.59 2.26
N GLU A 219 38.03 -14.71 1.27
CA GLU A 219 39.28 -14.41 0.57
C GLU A 219 40.32 -13.80 1.53
N ARG A 220 39.91 -12.80 2.34
CA ARG A 220 40.78 -12.22 3.37
C ARG A 220 41.30 -13.25 4.36
N ARG A 221 40.48 -14.25 4.73
CA ARG A 221 40.89 -15.34 5.61
C ARG A 221 41.87 -16.30 4.95
N GLN A 222 41.69 -16.64 3.67
CA GLN A 222 42.64 -17.47 2.93
C GLN A 222 44.00 -16.77 2.76
N VAL A 223 43.99 -15.46 2.55
CA VAL A 223 45.20 -14.63 2.50
C VAL A 223 45.88 -14.57 3.87
N ALA A 224 45.13 -14.32 4.95
CA ALA A 224 45.66 -14.31 6.32
C ALA A 224 46.27 -15.66 6.73
N ALA A 225 45.62 -16.78 6.38
CA ALA A 225 46.12 -18.13 6.64
C ALA A 225 47.41 -18.44 5.85
N LYS A 226 47.53 -17.97 4.60
CA LYS A 226 48.75 -18.10 3.80
C LYS A 226 49.92 -17.27 4.33
N ILE A 227 49.63 -16.19 5.05
CA ILE A 227 50.64 -15.28 5.62
C ILE A 227 50.95 -15.64 7.09
N GLY A 228 50.29 -16.66 7.67
CA GLY A 228 50.56 -17.14 9.03
C GLY A 228 50.00 -16.24 10.14
N ILE A 229 49.01 -15.40 9.84
CA ILE A 229 48.35 -14.53 10.83
C ILE A 229 47.18 -15.30 11.44
N GLU A 230 47.23 -15.60 12.74
CA GLU A 230 46.08 -16.12 13.47
C GLU A 230 44.97 -15.06 13.50
N THR A 231 43.84 -15.35 12.85
CA THR A 231 42.69 -14.44 12.80
C THR A 231 41.99 -14.43 14.16
N ASN A 232 42.00 -13.28 14.82
CA ASN A 232 41.40 -13.05 16.14
C ASN A 232 39.88 -13.34 16.17
N SER A 233 39.35 -13.65 17.37
CA SER A 233 37.93 -13.98 17.65
C SER A 233 36.90 -12.98 17.08
N PHE A 234 37.31 -11.74 16.83
CA PHE A 234 36.48 -10.68 16.25
C PHE A 234 36.00 -10.99 14.81
N VAL A 235 36.86 -11.57 13.96
CA VAL A 235 36.52 -11.91 12.56
C VAL A 235 35.58 -13.12 12.49
N ASN A 236 35.69 -14.05 13.45
CA ASN A 236 34.76 -15.18 13.56
C ASN A 236 33.35 -14.73 14.02
N ASN A 237 33.25 -13.68 14.84
CA ASN A 237 31.97 -13.10 15.24
C ASN A 237 31.26 -12.38 14.08
N GLU A 238 31.98 -11.68 13.20
CA GLU A 238 31.36 -11.03 12.03
C GLU A 238 30.74 -12.05 11.04
N LEU A 239 31.35 -13.24 10.88
CA LEU A 239 30.79 -14.32 10.06
C LEU A 239 29.51 -14.93 10.68
N ASN A 240 29.42 -15.05 12.00
CA ASN A 240 28.22 -15.56 12.68
C ASN A 240 27.05 -14.58 12.58
N VAL A 241 27.32 -13.27 12.68
CA VAL A 241 26.33 -12.21 12.50
C VAL A 241 25.81 -12.18 11.05
N VAL A 242 26.67 -12.39 10.06
CA VAL A 242 26.28 -12.42 8.64
C VAL A 242 25.60 -13.75 8.25
N SER A 243 25.94 -14.88 8.87
CA SER A 243 25.36 -16.20 8.55
C SER A 243 24.04 -16.52 9.28
N GLY A 244 23.59 -15.69 10.22
CA GLY A 244 22.30 -15.86 10.90
C GLY A 244 22.25 -17.04 11.86
N VAL A 245 23.40 -17.50 12.37
CA VAL A 245 23.44 -18.53 13.40
C VAL A 245 23.29 -17.87 14.76
N ASN A 246 22.06 -17.84 15.27
CA ASN A 246 21.78 -17.45 16.66
C ASN A 246 22.43 -18.47 17.61
N THR A 247 23.59 -18.14 18.17
CA THR A 247 24.00 -18.70 19.46
C THR A 247 23.43 -17.83 20.55
N GLU A 248 22.30 -18.26 21.10
CA GLU A 248 21.76 -17.77 22.36
C GLU A 248 22.84 -17.89 23.44
N GLN A 249 23.40 -16.77 23.88
CA GLN A 249 23.73 -16.50 25.28
C GLN A 249 24.43 -15.14 25.42
N SER A 250 23.89 -14.34 26.35
CA SER A 250 24.49 -13.15 26.97
C SER A 250 24.69 -11.91 26.08
N THR A 251 23.77 -10.94 26.21
CA THR A 251 24.03 -9.62 26.84
C THR A 251 22.84 -8.69 26.58
N SER A 252 21.92 -8.68 27.54
CA SER A 252 20.66 -7.92 27.59
C SER A 252 20.82 -6.39 27.69
N ASP A 253 21.99 -5.83 27.37
CA ASP A 253 22.26 -4.38 27.45
C ASP A 253 22.80 -3.78 26.13
N MET A 254 23.14 -4.60 25.12
CA MET A 254 23.62 -4.11 23.82
C MET A 254 22.52 -3.94 22.77
N ASP A 255 21.39 -4.63 22.91
CA ASP A 255 20.30 -4.58 21.93
C ASP A 255 19.48 -3.29 22.02
N ALA A 256 19.40 -2.67 23.20
CA ALA A 256 18.77 -1.35 23.35
C ALA A 256 19.56 -0.24 22.62
N LYS A 257 20.89 -0.36 22.56
CA LYS A 257 21.75 0.60 21.85
C LYS A 257 21.76 0.35 20.33
N ARG A 258 21.68 -0.91 19.90
CA ARG A 258 21.60 -1.29 18.48
C ARG A 258 20.25 -1.03 17.84
N LEU A 259 19.14 -1.16 18.58
CA LEU A 259 17.82 -0.75 18.10
C LEU A 259 17.72 0.78 17.97
N ASP A 260 18.39 1.53 18.85
CA ASP A 260 18.53 2.98 18.75
C ASP A 260 19.40 3.41 17.54
N ASP A 261 20.43 2.63 17.20
CA ASP A 261 21.26 2.84 16.00
C ASP A 261 20.54 2.43 14.70
N VAL A 262 19.71 1.38 14.71
CA VAL A 262 18.85 0.99 13.58
C VAL A 262 17.72 2.02 13.38
N ASN A 263 17.10 2.52 14.44
CA ASN A 263 16.14 3.62 14.35
C ASN A 263 16.80 4.94 13.93
N LYS A 264 18.07 5.20 14.30
CA LYS A 264 18.85 6.32 13.74
C LYS A 264 19.15 6.16 12.25
N ILE A 265 19.36 4.94 11.75
CA ILE A 265 19.56 4.67 10.32
C ILE A 265 18.24 4.84 9.54
N VAL A 266 17.09 4.48 10.13
CA VAL A 266 15.76 4.73 9.54
C VAL A 266 15.40 6.22 9.56
N HIS A 267 15.75 6.96 10.61
CA HIS A 267 15.51 8.41 10.69
C HIS A 267 16.53 9.28 9.93
N GLN A 268 17.72 8.77 9.57
CA GLN A 268 18.69 9.48 8.72
C GLN A 268 18.36 9.41 7.22
N GLY A 269 17.26 8.78 6.83
CA GLY A 269 16.65 8.89 5.50
C GLY A 269 15.68 10.08 5.34
N VAL A 270 15.49 10.90 6.38
CA VAL A 270 14.69 12.13 6.30
C VAL A 270 15.62 13.31 6.01
N CYS A 271 15.48 13.91 4.83
CA CYS A 271 16.13 15.19 4.53
C CYS A 271 15.71 16.26 5.55
N PRO A 272 16.66 17.06 6.10
CA PRO A 272 16.32 18.14 7.01
C PRO A 272 15.62 19.27 6.25
N SER A 273 14.41 19.61 6.67
CA SER A 273 13.76 20.88 6.32
C SER A 273 14.59 22.05 6.90
N PRO A 274 14.87 23.13 6.14
CA PRO A 274 15.47 24.32 6.71
C PRO A 274 14.47 25.10 7.59
N PRO A 275 14.94 25.84 8.61
CA PRO A 275 14.08 26.54 9.55
C PRO A 275 13.40 27.74 8.89
N PHE A 276 12.07 27.77 8.93
CA PHE A 276 11.31 29.00 8.70
C PHE A 276 11.24 29.77 10.02
N GLN A 277 12.00 30.85 10.13
CA GLN A 277 11.69 31.92 11.08
C GLN A 277 10.69 32.88 10.42
N SER A 278 9.59 33.05 11.14
CA SER A 278 8.47 33.93 10.94
C SER A 278 8.87 35.39 10.73
N GLN A 279 8.32 36.03 9.69
CA GLN A 279 7.93 37.43 9.77
C GLN A 279 6.52 37.61 9.19
N ASP A 280 5.60 37.80 10.12
CA ASP A 280 4.45 38.70 10.11
C ASP A 280 3.59 38.79 8.83
N VAL A 281 2.41 38.19 8.97
CA VAL A 281 1.19 38.59 8.28
C VAL A 281 0.91 40.06 8.59
N VAL A 282 1.06 40.92 7.60
CA VAL A 282 0.24 42.13 7.49
C VAL A 282 -0.72 41.89 6.34
N THR A 283 -1.99 41.85 6.72
CA THR A 283 -3.16 41.90 5.85
C THR A 283 -3.09 43.11 4.94
N ASP A 284 -3.31 42.93 3.64
CA ASP A 284 -3.99 43.96 2.85
C ASP A 284 -4.76 43.30 1.71
N ASP A 285 -6.09 43.31 1.89
CA ASP A 285 -7.06 43.27 0.80
C ASP A 285 -6.73 44.40 -0.18
N SER A 286 -6.39 44.05 -1.42
CA SER A 286 -6.56 44.99 -2.53
C SER A 286 -6.67 44.24 -3.85
N ASP A 287 -7.77 44.53 -4.52
CA ASP A 287 -8.07 44.19 -5.90
C ASP A 287 -6.84 44.34 -6.81
N MET A 288 -6.47 43.26 -7.51
CA MET A 288 -5.50 43.35 -8.60
C MET A 288 -6.15 42.96 -9.91
N GLU A 289 -6.60 44.00 -10.61
CA GLU A 289 -6.97 43.98 -12.01
C GLU A 289 -5.88 43.31 -12.87
N LEU A 290 -6.33 42.48 -13.79
CA LEU A 290 -5.51 41.84 -14.83
C LEU A 290 -4.79 42.89 -15.67
N SER A 291 -3.48 43.03 -15.44
CA SER A 291 -2.52 43.59 -16.39
C SER A 291 -1.48 42.54 -16.76
N PRO A 292 -1.04 42.43 -18.04
CA PRO A 292 -0.12 41.38 -18.48
C PRO A 292 1.30 41.64 -17.94
N GLY A 293 1.62 41.02 -16.81
CA GLY A 293 2.90 41.15 -16.12
C GLY A 293 4.00 40.23 -16.69
N ARG A 294 5.22 40.78 -16.78
CA ARG A 294 6.46 40.27 -17.40
C ARG A 294 6.98 38.87 -16.99
N GLY A 295 6.26 38.11 -16.16
CA GLY A 295 6.59 36.71 -15.86
C GLY A 295 6.10 35.71 -16.92
N HIS A 296 5.13 36.12 -17.75
CA HIS A 296 4.46 35.23 -18.72
C HIS A 296 5.24 35.02 -20.04
N ASP A 297 6.14 35.95 -20.38
CA ASP A 297 6.99 35.88 -21.56
C ASP A 297 8.00 34.71 -21.45
N ASN A 298 8.44 34.40 -20.23
CA ASN A 298 9.44 33.36 -19.98
C ASN A 298 8.86 31.94 -20.18
N THR A 299 7.58 31.73 -19.85
CA THR A 299 6.90 30.43 -20.05
C THR A 299 6.66 30.14 -21.53
N VAL A 300 6.21 31.16 -22.29
CA VAL A 300 6.02 31.04 -23.75
C VAL A 300 7.35 30.84 -24.46
N SER A 301 8.41 31.55 -24.05
CA SER A 301 9.76 31.40 -24.62
C SER A 301 10.35 30.01 -24.34
N LYS A 302 10.19 29.47 -23.11
CA LYS A 302 10.64 28.11 -22.74
C LYS A 302 9.88 27.01 -23.46
N LEU A 303 8.55 27.13 -23.52
CA LEU A 303 7.73 26.23 -24.32
C LEU A 303 8.16 26.28 -25.80
N THR A 304 8.52 27.47 -26.32
CA THR A 304 8.98 27.65 -27.71
C THR A 304 10.34 27.00 -27.92
N GLN A 305 11.21 27.07 -26.91
CA GLN A 305 12.48 26.35 -26.88
C GLN A 305 12.29 24.83 -26.93
N VAL A 306 11.29 24.25 -26.22
CA VAL A 306 10.94 22.82 -26.32
C VAL A 306 10.41 22.45 -27.72
N LEU A 307 9.61 23.32 -28.35
CA LEU A 307 9.19 23.15 -29.76
C LEU A 307 10.34 23.29 -30.75
N ASP A 308 11.32 24.15 -30.49
CA ASP A 308 12.47 24.36 -31.36
C ASP A 308 13.53 23.26 -31.21
N LEU A 309 13.68 22.69 -30.00
CA LEU A 309 14.47 21.47 -29.76
C LEU A 309 13.90 20.25 -30.50
N THR A 310 12.60 20.24 -30.84
CA THR A 310 11.94 19.14 -31.57
C THR A 310 11.88 19.35 -33.08
N LYS A 311 11.95 20.61 -33.58
CA LYS A 311 12.08 20.90 -35.02
C LYS A 311 13.40 20.42 -35.63
N THR A 312 14.43 20.19 -34.82
CA THR A 312 15.77 19.83 -35.31
C THR A 312 16.08 18.34 -35.37
N ASN A 313 15.19 17.43 -34.91
CA ASN A 313 15.45 15.98 -34.96
C ASN A 313 14.18 15.11 -34.94
N TYR A 314 13.34 15.21 -35.97
CA TYR A 314 12.45 14.09 -36.34
C TYR A 314 12.97 13.41 -37.62
N PRO A 315 13.93 12.47 -37.53
CA PRO A 315 14.07 11.45 -38.55
C PRO A 315 12.99 10.39 -38.31
N LEU A 316 12.09 10.24 -39.28
CA LEU A 316 11.29 9.03 -39.47
C LEU A 316 12.21 7.86 -39.86
N GLU A 317 13.04 7.37 -38.93
CA GLU A 317 13.87 6.18 -39.17
C GLU A 317 13.41 4.99 -38.33
N ARG A 318 13.24 3.86 -39.04
CA ARG A 318 12.91 2.53 -38.50
C ARG A 318 13.87 2.17 -37.37
N VAL A 319 13.37 2.09 -36.14
CA VAL A 319 14.15 1.58 -35.01
C VAL A 319 14.30 0.07 -35.15
N LYS A 320 15.51 -0.37 -35.51
CA LYS A 320 15.99 -1.73 -35.26
C LYS A 320 16.05 -1.94 -33.75
N GLN A 321 15.18 -2.81 -33.23
CA GLN A 321 15.23 -3.30 -31.86
C GLN A 321 16.63 -3.84 -31.56
N THR A 322 17.35 -3.19 -30.65
CA THR A 322 18.57 -3.80 -30.12
C THR A 322 18.80 -3.41 -28.66
N LYS A 323 19.01 -4.47 -27.86
CA LYS A 323 19.58 -4.55 -26.51
C LYS A 323 18.63 -4.22 -25.34
N ARG A 324 17.99 -5.31 -24.87
CA ARG A 324 17.39 -5.48 -23.53
C ARG A 324 18.31 -4.90 -22.45
N LYS A 325 18.01 -3.70 -21.96
CA LYS A 325 18.29 -3.30 -20.58
C LYS A 325 17.13 -3.79 -19.73
N PHE A 326 17.40 -4.28 -18.53
CA PHE A 326 16.39 -4.76 -17.59
C PHE A 326 15.29 -3.72 -17.42
N VAL A 327 14.12 -4.02 -17.99
CA VAL A 327 12.91 -3.24 -17.85
C VAL A 327 12.27 -3.74 -16.56
N GLY A 328 12.23 -2.93 -15.50
CA GLY A 328 11.47 -3.28 -14.29
C GLY A 328 10.01 -3.57 -14.66
N GLU A 329 9.31 -4.44 -13.92
CA GLU A 329 7.98 -4.93 -14.35
C GLU A 329 6.95 -3.81 -14.50
N ARG A 330 7.20 -2.66 -13.87
CA ARG A 330 6.35 -1.47 -13.90
C ARG A 330 6.60 -0.55 -15.09
N GLN A 331 7.79 -0.55 -15.68
CA GLN A 331 8.12 0.37 -16.79
C GLN A 331 7.20 0.26 -18.03
N PRO A 332 6.73 -0.93 -18.46
CA PRO A 332 5.78 -1.05 -19.56
C PRO A 332 4.42 -0.38 -19.27
N LYS A 333 4.08 -0.18 -18.00
CA LYS A 333 2.80 0.37 -17.51
C LYS A 333 2.76 1.92 -17.58
N LEU A 334 3.89 2.57 -17.86
CA LEU A 334 4.00 4.03 -17.97
C LEU A 334 3.01 4.63 -18.97
N VAL A 335 3.01 4.14 -20.21
CA VAL A 335 2.23 4.73 -21.31
C VAL A 335 0.72 4.64 -21.03
N PRO A 336 0.16 3.50 -20.57
CA PRO A 336 -1.22 3.45 -20.12
C PRO A 336 -1.55 4.44 -18.98
N LEU A 337 -0.70 4.56 -17.97
CA LEU A 337 -0.94 5.47 -16.84
C LEU A 337 -0.92 6.94 -17.28
N LEU A 338 0.02 7.33 -18.15
CA LEU A 338 0.07 8.68 -18.71
C LEU A 338 -1.16 9.02 -19.57
N ASN A 339 -1.71 8.06 -20.32
CA ASN A 339 -2.93 8.26 -21.09
C ASN A 339 -4.19 8.34 -20.20
N ALA A 340 -4.16 7.68 -19.04
CA ALA A 340 -5.24 7.75 -18.06
C ALA A 340 -5.21 9.05 -17.24
N ALA A 341 -4.01 9.61 -17.02
CA ALA A 341 -3.82 10.90 -16.38
C ALA A 341 -4.30 12.05 -17.27
N ARG A 342 -4.72 13.15 -16.66
CA ARG A 342 -5.19 14.36 -17.34
C ARG A 342 -3.99 15.24 -17.71
N ILE A 343 -2.97 14.68 -18.36
CA ILE A 343 -1.65 15.31 -18.59
C ILE A 343 -1.71 16.71 -19.22
N GLY A 344 -2.79 17.03 -19.94
CA GLY A 344 -3.03 18.38 -20.46
C GLY A 344 -3.22 19.45 -19.37
N LEU A 345 -3.55 19.09 -18.12
CA LEU A 345 -3.73 20.02 -17.00
C LEU A 345 -2.43 20.24 -16.19
N ALA A 346 -1.34 19.56 -16.53
CA ALA A 346 -0.06 19.69 -15.86
C ALA A 346 0.59 21.07 -16.13
N SER A 347 1.42 21.56 -15.22
CA SER A 347 2.11 22.84 -15.42
C SER A 347 3.13 22.74 -16.56
N ALA A 348 3.31 23.86 -17.29
CA ALA A 348 4.27 23.93 -18.39
C ALA A 348 5.71 23.60 -17.92
N SER A 349 6.10 24.08 -16.73
CA SER A 349 7.38 23.76 -16.11
C SER A 349 7.54 22.29 -15.79
N PHE A 350 6.47 21.62 -15.33
CA PHE A 350 6.50 20.20 -15.03
C PHE A 350 6.59 19.36 -16.29
N LEU A 351 5.82 19.70 -17.34
CA LEU A 351 5.90 19.01 -18.65
C LEU A 351 7.30 19.10 -19.27
N GLU A 352 8.00 20.23 -19.12
CA GLU A 352 9.38 20.39 -19.57
C GLU A 352 10.35 19.48 -18.79
N SER A 353 10.20 19.41 -17.47
CA SER A 353 10.96 18.49 -16.62
C SER A 353 10.68 17.02 -17.01
N LEU A 354 9.40 16.67 -17.16
CA LEU A 354 8.94 15.34 -17.51
C LEU A 354 9.40 14.90 -18.90
N TYR A 355 9.46 15.80 -19.88
CA TYR A 355 9.98 15.49 -21.22
C TYR A 355 11.45 15.07 -21.20
N ASN A 356 12.23 15.63 -20.28
CA ASN A 356 13.65 15.32 -20.10
C ASN A 356 13.92 14.16 -19.13
N HIS A 357 12.88 13.71 -18.42
CA HIS A 357 12.96 12.62 -17.46
C HIS A 357 13.41 11.31 -18.11
N HIS A 358 14.24 10.51 -17.42
CA HIS A 358 14.90 9.35 -18.03
C HIS A 358 13.91 8.28 -18.54
N LEU A 359 12.85 7.97 -17.77
CA LEU A 359 11.79 7.05 -18.17
C LEU A 359 11.03 7.48 -19.45
N VAL A 360 10.89 8.79 -19.65
CA VAL A 360 10.24 9.36 -20.84
C VAL A 360 11.23 9.46 -21.99
N LYS A 361 12.47 9.87 -21.70
CA LYS A 361 13.51 10.10 -22.69
C LYS A 361 13.77 8.85 -23.55
N GLU A 362 13.65 7.68 -22.95
CA GLU A 362 13.86 6.39 -23.59
C GLU A 362 12.59 5.80 -24.25
N ASN A 363 11.40 6.36 -23.98
CA ASN A 363 10.11 5.86 -24.47
C ASN A 363 9.44 6.83 -25.45
N TYR A 364 9.49 6.51 -26.75
CA TYR A 364 8.94 7.38 -27.81
C TYR A 364 7.43 7.64 -27.65
N LYS A 365 6.66 6.66 -27.16
CA LYS A 365 5.21 6.84 -26.96
C LYS A 365 4.93 7.80 -25.82
N ALA A 366 5.68 7.69 -24.72
CA ALA A 366 5.58 8.62 -23.60
C ALA A 366 5.95 10.05 -24.04
N LYS A 367 7.03 10.21 -24.85
CA LYS A 367 7.40 11.50 -25.44
C LYS A 367 6.30 12.09 -26.30
N ASP A 368 5.69 11.30 -27.18
CA ASP A 368 4.62 11.76 -28.05
C ASP A 368 3.40 12.26 -27.24
N ILE A 369 3.04 11.56 -26.16
CA ILE A 369 1.97 11.99 -25.24
C ILE A 369 2.31 13.34 -24.59
N ILE A 370 3.51 13.48 -24.05
CA ILE A 370 3.96 14.72 -23.39
C ILE A 370 4.06 15.86 -24.41
N PHE A 371 4.59 15.59 -25.60
CA PHE A 371 4.67 16.56 -26.68
C PHE A 371 3.29 17.07 -27.11
N LYS A 372 2.31 16.16 -27.22
CA LYS A 372 0.91 16.53 -27.47
C LYS A 372 0.34 17.40 -26.35
N ALA A 373 0.66 17.12 -25.08
CA ALA A 373 0.25 17.95 -23.94
C ALA A 373 0.88 19.35 -23.99
N VAL A 374 2.17 19.45 -24.31
CA VAL A 374 2.87 20.73 -24.51
C VAL A 374 2.23 21.54 -25.64
N LEU A 375 1.97 20.90 -26.79
CA LEU A 375 1.26 21.53 -27.91
C LEU A 375 -0.14 22.01 -27.53
N HIS A 376 -0.81 21.29 -26.62
CA HIS A 376 -2.13 21.66 -26.12
C HIS A 376 -2.06 22.96 -25.31
N HIS A 377 -1.09 23.07 -24.39
CA HIS A 377 -0.81 24.32 -23.65
C HIS A 377 -0.59 25.52 -24.58
N PHE A 378 0.15 25.31 -25.67
CA PHE A 378 0.35 26.34 -26.69
C PHE A 378 -0.93 26.74 -27.43
N LYS A 379 -1.77 25.77 -27.78
CA LYS A 379 -3.04 26.05 -28.45
C LYS A 379 -4.00 26.78 -27.50
N LYS A 380 -4.04 26.41 -26.21
CA LYS A 380 -4.76 27.17 -25.18
C LYS A 380 -4.28 28.62 -25.13
N TYR A 381 -2.97 28.84 -25.11
CA TYR A 381 -2.40 30.19 -25.11
C TYR A 381 -2.85 31.02 -26.32
N LYS A 382 -2.97 30.41 -27.50
CA LYS A 382 -3.43 31.10 -28.72
C LYS A 382 -4.94 31.31 -28.82
N ASN A 383 -5.74 30.35 -28.34
CA ASN A 383 -7.18 30.29 -28.63
C ASN A 383 -8.08 30.49 -27.40
N GLY A 384 -7.52 30.58 -26.18
CA GLY A 384 -8.25 30.85 -24.94
C GLY A 384 -9.05 29.67 -24.36
N THR A 385 -9.33 28.61 -25.12
CA THR A 385 -10.16 27.48 -24.69
C THR A 385 -9.38 26.18 -24.55
N TRP A 386 -9.70 25.37 -23.54
CA TRP A 386 -9.28 23.97 -23.45
C TRP A 386 -10.07 23.12 -24.45
N SER A 387 -9.47 22.06 -25.03
CA SER A 387 -10.23 21.05 -25.79
C SER A 387 -10.80 19.97 -24.85
N ASN A 388 -11.73 19.15 -25.34
CA ASN A 388 -12.40 18.03 -24.63
C ASN A 388 -11.47 17.03 -23.92
N ALA A 389 -10.15 17.12 -24.09
CA ALA A 389 -9.16 16.33 -23.36
C ALA A 389 -8.94 16.81 -21.90
N GLY A 390 -9.42 18.01 -21.54
CA GLY A 390 -9.33 18.56 -20.19
C GLY A 390 -10.62 18.36 -19.39
N LEU A 391 -11.02 17.11 -19.12
CA LEU A 391 -12.09 16.85 -18.16
C LEU A 391 -11.56 17.10 -16.75
N HIS A 392 -12.20 17.98 -15.99
CA HIS A 392 -11.78 18.39 -14.65
C HIS A 392 -12.00 17.27 -13.59
N ARG A 393 -11.48 17.45 -12.36
CA ARG A 393 -11.84 16.65 -11.19
C ARG A 393 -12.77 17.46 -10.30
N ASP A 394 -13.91 16.92 -9.90
CA ASP A 394 -14.90 17.65 -9.10
C ASP A 394 -14.34 18.21 -7.78
N CYS A 395 -13.25 17.61 -7.28
CA CYS A 395 -12.61 17.96 -6.01
C CYS A 395 -11.34 18.82 -6.14
N SER A 396 -10.95 19.29 -7.33
CA SER A 396 -9.73 20.11 -7.48
C SER A 396 -9.99 21.60 -7.22
N LYS A 397 -9.00 22.29 -6.64
CA LYS A 397 -9.05 23.75 -6.34
C LYS A 397 -9.00 24.64 -7.59
N PHE A 398 -8.74 24.08 -8.78
CA PHE A 398 -8.82 24.86 -10.01
C PHE A 398 -10.29 25.09 -10.37
N GLY A 399 -10.69 26.36 -10.53
CA GLY A 399 -12.07 26.71 -10.88
C GLY A 399 -12.50 26.08 -12.22
N ASN A 400 -13.82 25.96 -12.42
CA ASN A 400 -14.48 25.47 -13.64
C ASN A 400 -14.09 26.26 -14.91
N PHE A 401 -12.86 26.11 -15.41
CA PHE A 401 -12.42 26.70 -16.67
C PHE A 401 -12.59 25.76 -17.87
N GLY A 402 -13.33 24.66 -17.68
CA GLY A 402 -13.61 23.63 -18.69
C GLY A 402 -15.07 23.46 -19.07
N VAL A 403 -15.98 24.33 -18.61
CA VAL A 403 -17.37 24.37 -19.07
C VAL A 403 -17.78 25.82 -19.26
N ILE A 404 -17.97 26.24 -20.51
CA ILE A 404 -19.21 26.81 -21.07
C ILE A 404 -19.04 26.79 -22.60
N CYS A 405 -20.14 26.44 -23.27
CA CYS A 405 -20.31 26.21 -24.70
C CYS A 405 -19.92 27.41 -25.59
#